data_AF-A0AAN8EV97-F1
#
_entry.id   AF-A0AAN8EV97-F1
#
_cell.length_a   1.000
_cell.length_b   1.000
_cell.length_c   1.000
_cell.angle_alpha   90.00
_cell.angle_beta   90.00
_cell.angle_gamma   90.00
#
_symmetry.space_group_name_H-M   'P 1'
#
loop_
_entity.id
_entity.type
_entity.pdbx_description
1 polymer ?
#
loop_
_entity_poly.entity_id
_entity_poly.type
_entity_poly.pdbx_seq_one_letter_code
_entity_poly.pdbx_strand_id
1 'polypeptide(L)'
;MQSPIDIPPDRLLFDPNMKPIHIDRISVMSEMLNTGQMPRIRIGNSARRPSANLTGGPLHGYKYRSILAFQGGLTIQRIDIHIGRDDINGSEHTIDGRRFPME
;
A
#
# COMPACT_ATOMS: atom_id res chain seq x y z
N MET A 1 -16.04 8.50 -0.60
CA MET A 1 -14.95 8.57 -1.58
C MET A 1 -14.73 7.16 -2.10
N GLN A 2 -14.62 7.01 -3.43
CA GLN A 2 -14.47 5.70 -4.09
C GLN A 2 -13.12 5.68 -4.83
N SER A 3 -12.49 4.52 -4.85
CA SER A 3 -11.33 4.16 -5.67
C SER A 3 -11.71 3.01 -6.60
N PRO A 4 -10.94 2.75 -7.68
CA PRO A 4 -9.79 3.51 -8.17
C PRO A 4 -10.16 4.85 -8.84
N ILE A 5 -9.14 5.66 -9.17
CA ILE A 5 -9.27 6.91 -9.93
C ILE A 5 -8.24 6.98 -11.06
N ASP A 6 -8.52 7.84 -12.05
CA ASP A 6 -7.48 8.34 -12.96
C ASP A 6 -6.68 9.46 -12.26
N ILE A 7 -5.36 9.42 -12.43
CA ILE A 7 -4.43 10.37 -11.84
C ILE A 7 -3.90 11.28 -12.96
N PRO A 8 -4.49 12.48 -13.15
CA PRO A 8 -4.00 13.47 -14.10
C PRO A 8 -2.82 14.26 -13.50
N PRO A 9 -1.57 14.07 -13.96
CA PRO A 9 -0.38 14.71 -13.39
C PRO A 9 -0.41 16.24 -13.44
N ASP A 10 -1.10 16.82 -14.42
CA ASP A 10 -1.27 18.28 -14.58
C ASP A 10 -2.14 18.92 -13.50
N ARG A 11 -2.95 18.11 -12.78
CA ARG A 11 -3.79 18.56 -11.66
C ARG A 11 -3.21 18.21 -10.29
N LEU A 12 -2.04 17.57 -10.22
CA LEU A 12 -1.40 17.24 -8.96
C LEU A 12 -0.85 18.50 -8.29
N LEU A 13 -1.15 18.65 -7.01
CA LEU A 13 -0.61 19.73 -6.18
C LEU A 13 0.65 19.23 -5.47
N PHE A 14 1.75 19.96 -5.64
CA PHE A 14 2.98 19.70 -4.89
C PHE A 14 2.83 20.20 -3.45
N ASP A 15 3.02 19.30 -2.48
CA ASP A 15 3.08 19.64 -1.06
C ASP A 15 4.54 19.62 -0.58
N PRO A 16 5.18 20.79 -0.34
CA PRO A 16 6.55 20.87 0.15
C PRO A 16 6.73 20.37 1.59
N ASN A 17 5.65 20.23 2.36
CA ASN A 17 5.71 19.76 3.75
C ASN A 17 5.52 18.25 3.88
N MET A 18 5.27 17.56 2.76
CA MET A 18 5.14 16.10 2.72
C MET A 18 6.48 15.47 3.10
N LYS A 19 6.58 14.87 4.30
CA LYS A 19 7.82 14.16 4.67
C LYS A 19 7.93 12.83 3.91
N PRO A 20 9.14 12.27 3.77
CA PRO A 20 9.33 10.99 3.08
C PRO A 20 8.48 9.86 3.68
N ILE A 21 8.02 8.95 2.84
CA ILE A 21 7.44 7.68 3.27
C ILE A 21 8.58 6.75 3.69
N HIS A 22 8.39 6.04 4.80
CA HIS A 22 9.34 5.05 5.31
C HIS A 22 8.65 3.70 5.48
N ILE A 23 9.31 2.63 5.04
CA ILE A 23 8.89 1.25 5.26
C ILE A 23 10.00 0.54 6.00
N ASP A 24 9.65 -0.16 7.09
CA ASP A 24 10.61 -0.96 7.85
C ASP A 24 11.31 -1.97 6.95
N ARG A 25 12.64 -1.94 6.93
CA ARG A 25 13.46 -2.84 6.11
C ARG A 25 13.79 -4.12 6.87
N ILE A 26 12.76 -4.94 7.11
CA ILE A 26 12.88 -6.20 7.84
C ILE A 26 12.37 -7.38 7.02
N SER A 27 12.88 -8.57 7.32
CA SER A 27 12.30 -9.81 6.79
C SER A 27 11.03 -10.14 7.58
N VAL A 28 9.93 -10.37 6.88
CA VAL A 28 8.63 -10.71 7.47
C VAL A 28 8.26 -12.15 7.18
N MET A 29 7.41 -12.74 8.02
CA MET A 29 6.73 -13.98 7.67
C MET A 29 5.57 -13.66 6.72
N SER A 30 5.42 -14.40 5.63
CA SER A 30 4.30 -14.21 4.71
C SER A 30 3.81 -15.53 4.12
N GLU A 31 2.57 -15.52 3.63
CA GLU A 31 1.98 -16.60 2.87
C GLU A 31 1.30 -16.04 1.61
N MET A 32 1.38 -16.79 0.51
CA MET A 32 0.67 -16.47 -0.73
C MET A 32 -0.64 -17.26 -0.77
N LEU A 33 -1.73 -16.56 -1.10
CA LEU A 33 -3.09 -17.07 -1.12
C LEU A 33 -3.73 -16.78 -2.47
N ASN A 34 -4.42 -17.78 -3.02
CA ASN A 34 -5.40 -17.54 -4.07
C ASN A 34 -6.77 -17.28 -3.42
N THR A 35 -7.29 -16.06 -3.57
CA THR A 35 -8.57 -15.66 -2.98
C THR A 35 -9.78 -16.00 -3.85
N GLY A 36 -9.57 -16.55 -5.05
CA GLY A 36 -10.59 -16.71 -6.10
C GLY A 36 -10.87 -15.43 -6.90
N GLN A 37 -10.42 -14.27 -6.41
CA GLN A 37 -10.52 -12.97 -7.11
C GLN A 37 -9.15 -12.48 -7.58
N MET A 38 -8.14 -12.61 -6.73
CA MET A 38 -6.77 -12.12 -6.96
C MET A 38 -5.74 -12.90 -6.11
N PRO A 39 -4.46 -12.94 -6.54
CA PRO A 39 -3.37 -13.33 -5.65
C PRO A 39 -3.23 -12.34 -4.49
N ARG A 40 -3.06 -12.87 -3.27
CA ARG A 40 -2.87 -12.09 -2.06
C ARG A 40 -1.64 -12.61 -1.31
N ILE A 41 -0.81 -11.70 -0.83
CA ILE A 41 0.26 -12.00 0.12
C ILE A 41 -0.23 -11.56 1.50
N ARG A 42 -0.46 -12.49 2.43
CA ARG A 42 -0.76 -12.14 3.83
C ARG A 42 0.54 -12.07 4.62
N ILE A 43 0.71 -11.00 5.39
CA ILE A 43 1.89 -10.79 6.25
C ILE A 43 1.55 -11.23 7.67
N GLY A 44 2.33 -12.16 8.20
CA GLY A 44 2.21 -12.63 9.57
C GLY A 44 2.78 -11.62 10.56
N ASN A 45 2.15 -11.55 11.74
CA ASN A 45 2.61 -10.69 12.82
C ASN A 45 2.70 -11.50 14.12
N SER A 46 3.93 -11.71 14.62
CA SER A 46 4.19 -12.43 15.86
C SER A 46 5.35 -11.79 16.63
N ALA A 47 5.48 -12.08 17.91
CA ALA A 47 6.59 -11.55 18.73
C ALA A 47 7.99 -11.90 18.20
N ARG A 48 8.15 -13.05 17.52
CA ARG A 48 9.44 -13.50 16.94
C ARG A 48 9.66 -13.04 15.50
N ARG A 49 8.57 -12.75 14.78
CA ARG A 49 8.57 -12.29 13.38
C ARG A 49 7.51 -11.20 13.25
N PRO A 50 7.84 -9.94 13.60
CA PRO A 50 6.90 -8.84 13.50
C PRO A 50 6.65 -8.48 12.03
N SER A 51 5.49 -7.87 11.75
CA SER A 51 5.24 -7.26 10.44
C SER A 51 6.01 -5.95 10.28
N ALA A 52 6.16 -5.49 9.03
CA ALA A 52 6.73 -4.20 8.71
C ALA A 52 5.70 -3.06 8.88
N ASN A 53 6.16 -1.90 9.34
CA ASN A 53 5.36 -0.69 9.39
C ASN A 53 5.67 0.26 8.23
N LEU A 54 4.65 1.02 7.85
CA LEU A 54 4.67 2.13 6.93
C LEU A 54 4.44 3.42 7.73
N THR A 55 5.38 4.35 7.71
CA THR A 55 5.32 5.64 8.41
C THR A 55 5.64 6.78 7.44
N GLY A 56 5.50 8.03 7.87
CA GLY A 56 5.86 9.17 7.03
C GLY A 56 4.78 9.60 6.03
N GLY A 57 5.14 10.40 5.02
CA GLY A 57 4.21 10.85 3.97
C GLY A 57 2.92 11.47 4.48
N PRO A 58 1.76 11.13 3.89
CA PRO A 58 0.46 11.61 4.36
C PRO A 58 0.02 10.92 5.67
N LEU A 59 0.81 9.99 6.22
CA LEU A 59 0.43 9.21 7.41
C LEU A 59 0.68 9.94 8.74
N HIS A 60 1.35 11.10 8.74
CA HIS A 60 1.70 11.84 9.96
C HIS A 60 0.50 12.22 10.84
N GLY A 61 -0.73 12.23 10.29
CA GLY A 61 -1.97 12.46 11.03
C GLY A 61 -2.68 11.21 11.55
N TYR A 62 -2.28 10.01 11.11
CA TYR A 62 -2.93 8.76 11.51
C TYR A 62 -2.49 8.36 12.92
N LYS A 63 -3.29 8.77 13.91
CA LYS A 63 -3.22 8.26 15.28
C LYS A 63 -4.06 6.99 15.37
N TYR A 64 -3.46 5.81 15.27
CA TYR A 64 -4.17 4.61 15.69
C TYR A 64 -4.40 4.64 17.21
N ARG A 65 -5.66 4.50 17.61
CA ARG A 65 -6.10 4.47 19.01
C ARG A 65 -5.83 3.08 19.59
N SER A 66 -4.64 2.87 20.15
CA SER A 66 -4.43 1.98 21.30
C SER A 66 -3.02 2.15 21.84
N ILE A 67 -2.94 2.28 23.16
CA ILE A 67 -1.78 2.47 24.02
C ILE A 67 -0.60 1.58 23.57
N LEU A 68 0.59 2.21 23.44
CA LEU A 68 1.89 1.72 22.89
C LEU A 68 2.24 2.14 21.45
N ALA A 69 1.50 3.04 20.80
CA ALA A 69 1.92 3.66 19.54
C ALA A 69 2.98 4.76 19.77
N PHE A 70 4.26 4.39 19.88
CA PHE A 70 5.35 5.33 19.65
C PHE A 70 5.54 5.45 18.12
N GLN A 71 5.34 6.67 17.60
CA GLN A 71 5.38 7.07 16.17
C GLN A 71 4.22 6.56 15.30
N GLY A 72 3.38 7.49 14.82
CA GLY A 72 2.26 7.20 13.92
C GLY A 72 2.68 6.45 12.65
N GLY A 73 1.98 5.37 12.36
CA GLY A 73 2.28 4.44 11.27
C GLY A 73 1.16 3.41 11.07
N LEU A 74 1.22 2.72 9.93
CA LEU A 74 0.34 1.61 9.57
C LEU A 74 1.14 0.32 9.53
N THR A 75 0.68 -0.73 10.21
CA THR A 75 1.27 -2.07 10.09
C THR A 75 0.75 -2.74 8.82
N ILE A 76 1.65 -3.27 8.00
CA ILE A 76 1.28 -3.97 6.77
C ILE A 76 0.67 -5.32 7.12
N GLN A 77 -0.55 -5.58 6.65
CA GLN A 77 -1.24 -6.86 6.92
C GLN A 77 -1.30 -7.76 5.69
N ARG A 78 -1.40 -7.18 4.51
CA ARG A 78 -1.47 -7.91 3.24
C ARG A 78 -1.10 -7.02 2.07
N ILE A 79 -0.77 -7.65 0.95
CA ILE A 79 -0.60 -7.05 -0.37
C ILE A 79 -1.54 -7.80 -1.31
N ASP A 80 -2.42 -7.07 -1.98
CA ASP A 80 -3.34 -7.59 -2.99
C ASP A 80 -2.81 -7.19 -4.36
N ILE A 81 -2.81 -8.12 -5.32
CA ILE A 81 -2.23 -7.90 -6.64
C ILE A 81 -3.34 -7.95 -7.68
N HIS A 82 -3.53 -6.86 -8.40
CA HIS A 82 -4.47 -6.75 -9.51
C HIS A 82 -3.71 -6.97 -10.82
N ILE A 83 -4.22 -7.87 -11.66
CA ILE A 83 -3.57 -8.25 -12.92
C ILE A 83 -4.60 -8.44 -14.02
N GLY A 84 -4.24 -8.00 -15.22
CA GLY A 84 -5.04 -8.14 -16.42
C GLY A 84 -4.87 -9.50 -17.07
N ARG A 85 -5.67 -9.78 -18.09
CA ARG A 85 -5.42 -10.93 -18.97
C ARG A 85 -4.29 -10.69 -19.95
N ASP A 86 -4.10 -9.43 -20.33
CA ASP A 86 -3.14 -8.99 -21.34
C ASP A 86 -2.13 -8.02 -20.72
N ASP A 87 -1.02 -7.79 -21.41
CA ASP A 87 0.12 -6.99 -20.95
C ASP A 87 -0.14 -5.47 -20.85
N ILE A 88 -1.40 -5.03 -20.87
CA ILE A 88 -1.77 -3.61 -20.89
C ILE A 88 -2.87 -3.21 -19.90
N ASN A 89 -3.65 -4.16 -19.37
CA ASN A 89 -4.92 -3.87 -18.70
C ASN A 89 -5.09 -4.57 -17.35
N GLY A 90 -4.18 -4.34 -16.40
CA GLY A 90 -4.27 -4.93 -15.06
C GLY A 90 -4.31 -3.96 -13.88
N SER A 91 -3.82 -2.74 -14.02
CA SER A 91 -3.92 -1.74 -12.95
C SER A 91 -5.37 -1.30 -12.74
N GLU A 92 -5.71 -0.98 -11.48
CA GLU A 92 -7.00 -0.38 -11.15
C GLU A 92 -6.94 1.13 -11.36
N HIS A 93 -5.86 1.78 -10.90
CA HIS A 93 -5.58 3.17 -11.18
C HIS A 93 -5.02 3.36 -12.59
N THR A 94 -5.21 4.57 -13.13
CA THR A 94 -4.61 5.02 -14.38
C THR A 94 -3.84 6.32 -14.19
N ILE A 95 -2.90 6.61 -15.08
CA ILE A 95 -2.18 7.89 -15.12
C ILE A 95 -2.44 8.51 -16.50
N ASP A 96 -3.11 9.67 -16.56
CA ASP A 96 -3.60 10.28 -17.81
C ASP A 96 -4.35 9.26 -18.70
N GLY A 97 -5.23 8.46 -18.10
CA GLY A 97 -5.98 7.40 -18.77
C GLY A 97 -5.15 6.17 -19.18
N ARG A 98 -3.82 6.18 -18.99
CA ARG A 98 -2.95 5.04 -19.30
C ARG A 98 -3.05 3.98 -18.21
N ARG A 99 -3.28 2.74 -18.64
CA ARG A 99 -3.27 1.53 -17.80
C ARG A 99 -1.89 0.86 -17.77
N PHE A 100 -1.67 0.07 -16.74
CA PHE A 100 -0.47 -0.75 -16.55
C PHE A 100 -0.85 -2.24 -16.50
N PRO A 101 0.09 -3.17 -16.76
CA PRO A 101 -0.20 -4.60 -16.80
C PRO A 101 -0.64 -5.18 -15.45
N MET A 102 -0.27 -4.54 -14.34
CA MET A 102 -0.59 -4.97 -12.97
C MET A 102 -0.51 -3.78 -11.99
N GLU A 103 -1.12 -3.93 -10.82
CA GLU A 103 -0.97 -3.05 -9.64
C GLU A 103 -0.88 -3.86 -8.35
#